data_AF-A0A2S9AAB4-F1
#
_entry.id   AF-A0A2S9AAB4-F1
#
_cell.length_a   1.000
_cell.length_b   1.000
_cell.length_c   1.000
_cell.angle_alpha   90.00
_cell.angle_beta   90.00
_cell.angle_gamma   90.00
#
_symmetry.space_group_name_H-M   'P 1'
#
loop_
_entity.id
_entity.type
_entity.pdbx_description
1 polymer ?
#
loop_
_entity_poly.entity_id
_entity_poly.type
_entity_poly.pdbx_seq_one_letter_code
_entity_poly.pdbx_strand_id
1 'polypeptide(L)'
;MNGRRLTAGLAGLALLIGLAIAPPVQQTEAYFTDSEYATATFTGITLATPVITSCTVTSFLGTFTGVTIVWTSPNDKVFQRLMIKTVVVDQANITQSGTGPYTYTSVISSGLLNTLLGSLLGATNPVKVDTFAGTQWVSPGAATRTLSVGGLLGLGGNNTCT
;
A
#
# COMPACT_ATOMS: atom_id res chain seq x y z
N MET A 1 -48.27 -14.69 28.13
CA MET A 1 -47.20 -14.04 27.36
C MET A 1 -45.92 -14.15 28.18
N ASN A 2 -44.77 -14.59 27.63
CA ASN A 2 -43.37 -14.22 28.05
C ASN A 2 -42.27 -15.29 27.87
N GLY A 3 -42.55 -16.54 27.51
CA GLY A 3 -41.48 -17.55 27.33
C GLY A 3 -40.51 -17.25 26.16
N ARG A 4 -41.02 -16.68 25.06
CA ARG A 4 -40.23 -16.38 23.85
C ARG A 4 -39.28 -15.18 23.98
N ARG A 5 -39.53 -14.27 24.94
CA ARG A 5 -38.68 -13.09 25.16
C ARG A 5 -37.45 -13.42 26.02
N LEU A 6 -37.58 -14.42 26.90
CA LEU A 6 -36.53 -14.83 27.83
C LEU A 6 -35.43 -15.65 27.13
N THR A 7 -35.81 -16.50 26.16
CA THR A 7 -34.87 -17.25 25.34
C THR A 7 -34.07 -16.38 24.37
N ALA A 8 -34.70 -15.35 23.79
CA ALA A 8 -34.01 -14.39 22.93
C ALA A 8 -32.96 -13.56 23.70
N GLY A 9 -33.27 -13.17 24.95
CA GLY A 9 -32.33 -12.46 25.82
C GLY A 9 -31.10 -13.30 26.20
N LEU A 10 -31.30 -14.58 26.51
CA LEU A 10 -30.20 -15.50 26.84
C LEU A 10 -29.29 -15.79 25.64
N ALA A 11 -29.87 -15.95 24.44
CA ALA A 11 -29.09 -16.14 23.22
C ALA A 11 -28.22 -14.90 22.89
N GLY A 12 -28.77 -13.70 23.06
CA GLY A 12 -28.03 -12.45 22.86
C GLY A 12 -26.87 -12.27 23.84
N LEU A 13 -27.09 -12.63 25.12
CA LEU A 13 -26.05 -12.54 26.14
C LEU A 13 -24.91 -13.54 25.91
N ALA A 14 -25.24 -14.77 25.49
CA ALA A 14 -24.25 -15.79 25.17
C ALA A 14 -23.36 -15.39 23.98
N LEU A 15 -23.92 -14.72 22.96
CA LEU A 15 -23.16 -14.22 21.82
C LEU A 15 -22.20 -13.09 22.20
N LEU A 16 -22.61 -12.17 23.07
CA LEU A 16 -21.78 -11.06 23.54
C LEU A 16 -20.62 -11.53 24.41
N ILE A 17 -20.82 -12.57 25.22
CA ILE A 17 -19.75 -13.19 26.01
C ILE A 17 -18.74 -13.90 25.10
N GLY A 18 -19.20 -14.56 24.02
CA GLY A 18 -18.31 -15.23 23.07
C GLY A 18 -17.33 -14.29 22.34
N LEU A 19 -17.73 -13.05 22.06
CA LEU A 19 -16.87 -12.04 21.42
C LEU A 19 -15.83 -11.44 22.38
N ALA A 20 -16.11 -11.41 23.68
CA ALA A 20 -15.20 -10.86 24.69
C ALA A 20 -14.05 -11.83 25.06
N ILE A 21 -14.20 -13.12 24.74
CA ILE A 21 -13.20 -14.17 25.06
C ILE A 21 -12.30 -14.47 23.86
N ALA A 22 -12.45 -13.74 22.74
CA ALA A 22 -11.54 -13.89 21.60
C ALA A 22 -10.10 -13.59 22.07
N PRO A 23 -9.20 -14.60 22.08
CA PRO A 23 -7.84 -14.38 22.55
C PRO A 23 -7.17 -13.33 21.65
N PRO A 24 -6.38 -12.40 22.23
CA PRO A 24 -5.56 -11.52 21.42
C PRO A 24 -4.65 -12.37 20.52
N VAL A 25 -4.40 -11.91 19.29
CA VAL A 25 -3.55 -12.60 18.32
C VAL A 25 -2.23 -12.97 18.98
N GLN A 26 -2.04 -14.26 19.25
CA GLN A 26 -0.80 -14.78 19.81
C GLN A 26 0.22 -14.89 18.68
N GLN A 27 1.42 -14.35 18.91
CA GLN A 27 2.54 -14.61 18.01
C GLN A 27 2.97 -16.06 18.20
N THR A 28 2.77 -16.89 17.18
CA THR A 28 3.20 -18.29 17.21
C THR A 28 4.62 -18.39 16.66
N GLU A 29 5.56 -18.80 17.51
CA GLU A 29 6.86 -19.33 17.05
C GLU A 29 6.64 -20.77 16.56
N ALA A 30 6.98 -21.05 15.31
CA ALA A 30 7.03 -22.43 14.83
C ALA A 30 8.37 -23.05 15.24
N TYR A 31 8.36 -24.20 15.90
CA TYR A 31 9.57 -24.96 16.18
C TYR A 31 9.56 -26.20 15.28
N PHE A 32 10.58 -26.36 14.45
CA PHE A 32 10.78 -27.57 13.66
C PHE A 32 11.76 -28.47 14.41
N THR A 33 11.31 -29.64 14.82
CA THR A 33 12.16 -30.65 15.48
C THR A 33 12.58 -31.68 14.43
N ASP A 34 13.74 -31.52 13.82
CA ASP A 34 14.46 -32.66 13.24
C ASP A 34 15.45 -33.21 14.28
N SER A 35 15.92 -34.44 14.08
CA SER A 35 16.79 -35.15 15.03
C SER A 35 18.25 -34.65 15.03
N GLU A 36 18.57 -33.61 14.28
CA GLU A 36 19.88 -32.94 14.24
C GLU A 36 19.73 -31.58 14.94
N TYR A 37 19.95 -31.58 16.27
CA TYR A 37 19.72 -30.43 17.15
C TYR A 37 20.33 -29.10 16.65
N ALA A 38 19.55 -28.36 15.86
CA ALA A 38 19.78 -26.97 15.51
C ALA A 38 18.53 -26.18 15.90
N THR A 39 18.62 -25.44 17.00
CA THR A 39 17.62 -24.44 17.35
C THR A 39 17.90 -23.19 16.53
N ALA A 40 17.00 -22.85 15.62
CA ALA A 40 17.06 -21.61 14.86
C ALA A 40 15.87 -20.72 15.20
N THR A 41 16.13 -19.44 15.44
CA THR A 41 15.09 -18.40 15.54
C THR A 41 14.87 -17.78 14.18
N PHE A 42 13.62 -17.69 13.74
CA PHE A 42 13.25 -16.86 12.59
C PHE A 42 12.37 -15.71 13.06
N THR A 43 12.61 -14.53 12.51
CA THR A 43 11.75 -13.37 12.75
C THR A 43 10.75 -13.28 11.61
N GLY A 44 9.45 -13.43 11.94
CA GLY A 44 8.38 -13.13 10.99
C GLY A 44 8.26 -11.62 10.77
N ILE A 45 8.00 -11.20 9.54
CA ILE A 45 7.64 -9.81 9.22
C ILE A 45 6.23 -9.75 8.68
N THR A 46 5.45 -8.75 9.11
CA THR A 46 4.14 -8.44 8.54
C THR A 46 4.30 -7.39 7.43
N LEU A 47 3.84 -7.69 6.22
CA LEU A 47 3.79 -6.72 5.12
C LEU A 47 2.51 -5.90 5.23
N ALA A 48 2.59 -4.72 5.85
CA ALA A 48 1.45 -3.85 6.02
C ALA A 48 1.06 -3.19 4.69
N THR A 49 -0.24 -3.00 4.48
CA THR A 49 -0.75 -2.24 3.33
C THR A 49 -0.35 -0.76 3.48
N PRO A 50 0.38 -0.18 2.52
CA PRO A 50 0.71 1.24 2.53
C PRO A 50 -0.53 2.13 2.42
N VAL A 51 -0.41 3.40 2.79
CA VAL A 51 -1.49 4.39 2.63
C VAL A 51 -0.97 5.59 1.84
N ILE A 52 -1.52 5.85 0.65
CA ILE A 52 -1.20 7.04 -0.13
C ILE A 52 -1.89 8.25 0.50
N THR A 53 -1.09 9.13 1.11
CA THR A 53 -1.53 10.34 1.80
C THR A 53 -1.64 11.53 0.86
N SER A 54 -0.83 11.58 -0.21
CA SER A 54 -0.88 12.64 -1.22
C SER A 54 -0.50 12.11 -2.60
N CYS A 55 -1.20 12.60 -3.63
CA CYS A 55 -0.75 12.49 -5.01
C CYS A 55 -1.03 13.82 -5.72
N THR A 56 0.02 14.48 -6.16
CA THR A 56 -0.08 15.83 -6.72
C THR A 56 0.63 15.90 -8.06
N VAL A 57 -0.05 16.47 -9.05
CA VAL A 57 0.55 16.73 -10.36
C VAL A 57 1.32 18.04 -10.31
N THR A 58 2.48 18.06 -10.96
CA THR A 58 3.27 19.28 -11.17
C THR A 58 3.08 19.73 -12.61
N SER A 59 2.72 20.99 -12.81
CA SER A 59 2.52 21.57 -14.13
C SER A 59 3.30 22.88 -14.28
N PHE A 60 3.81 23.14 -15.47
CA PHE A 60 4.46 24.40 -15.83
C PHE A 60 3.75 24.99 -17.05
N LEU A 61 3.25 26.23 -16.92
CA LEU A 61 2.45 26.89 -17.96
C LEU A 61 1.27 26.05 -18.47
N GLY A 62 0.66 25.25 -17.59
CA GLY A 62 -0.45 24.35 -17.91
C GLY A 62 -0.02 22.97 -18.45
N THR A 63 1.24 22.79 -18.85
CA THR A 63 1.78 21.51 -19.31
C THR A 63 2.16 20.60 -18.14
N PHE A 64 1.81 19.32 -18.21
CA PHE A 64 2.24 18.32 -17.24
C PHE A 64 3.77 18.14 -17.25
N THR A 65 4.38 18.30 -16.08
CA THR A 65 5.85 18.20 -15.89
C THR A 65 6.27 17.09 -14.93
N GLY A 66 5.34 16.55 -14.15
CA GLY A 66 5.64 15.44 -13.24
C GLY A 66 4.53 15.18 -12.24
N VAL A 67 4.78 14.24 -11.35
CA VAL A 67 3.88 13.85 -10.26
C VAL A 67 4.69 13.61 -8.99
N THR A 68 4.15 14.04 -7.86
CA THR A 68 4.68 13.73 -6.53
C THR A 68 3.70 12.84 -5.80
N ILE A 69 4.16 11.68 -5.36
CA ILE A 69 3.38 10.70 -4.59
C ILE A 69 3.98 10.59 -3.20
N VAL A 70 3.14 10.70 -2.19
CA VAL A 70 3.50 10.53 -0.78
C VAL A 70 2.64 9.43 -0.18
N TRP A 71 3.27 8.49 0.51
CA TRP A 71 2.59 7.43 1.23
C TRP A 71 3.27 7.11 2.55
N THR A 72 2.56 6.40 3.43
CA THR A 72 3.09 5.92 4.70
C THR A 72 3.03 4.41 4.78
N SER A 73 4.02 3.82 5.46
CA SER A 73 4.07 2.39 5.77
C SER A 73 4.95 2.15 7.00
N PRO A 74 4.62 1.18 7.87
CA PRO A 74 5.49 0.79 8.98
C PRO A 74 6.70 -0.03 8.52
N ASN A 75 6.68 -0.60 7.32
CA ASN A 75 7.80 -1.36 6.76
C ASN A 75 8.84 -0.42 6.14
N ASP A 76 10.12 -0.78 6.20
CA ASP A 76 11.24 -0.02 5.61
C ASP A 76 11.17 0.09 4.08
N LYS A 77 11.90 1.07 3.52
CA LYS A 77 11.97 1.36 2.08
C LYS A 77 12.23 0.13 1.23
N VAL A 78 13.11 -0.77 1.66
CA VAL A 78 13.49 -1.96 0.90
C VAL A 78 12.28 -2.84 0.55
N PHE A 79 11.24 -2.79 1.37
CA PHE A 79 10.00 -3.52 1.17
C PHE A 79 8.93 -2.71 0.45
N GLN A 80 9.17 -1.45 0.10
CA GLN A 80 8.20 -0.59 -0.58
C GLN A 80 8.39 -0.66 -2.09
N ARG A 81 7.28 -0.75 -2.83
CA ARG A 81 7.30 -0.72 -4.28
C ARG A 81 6.24 0.20 -4.83
N LEU A 82 6.69 1.21 -5.58
CA LEU A 82 5.85 2.10 -6.36
C LEU A 82 5.80 1.61 -7.81
N MET A 83 4.59 1.54 -8.36
CA MET A 83 4.34 1.20 -9.75
C MET A 83 3.42 2.22 -10.38
N ILE A 84 3.68 2.51 -11.66
CA ILE A 84 2.78 3.28 -12.51
C ILE A 84 2.47 2.42 -13.73
N LYS A 85 1.19 2.14 -13.95
CA LYS A 85 0.71 1.14 -14.90
C LYS A 85 1.31 -0.24 -14.59
N THR A 86 2.28 -0.69 -15.38
CA THR A 86 2.99 -1.97 -15.23
C THR A 86 4.46 -1.78 -14.88
N VAL A 87 4.93 -0.54 -14.75
CA VAL A 87 6.34 -0.23 -14.59
C VAL A 87 6.65 0.06 -13.13
N VAL A 88 7.66 -0.63 -12.62
CA VAL A 88 8.20 -0.42 -11.28
C VAL A 88 9.11 0.80 -11.31
N VAL A 89 8.87 1.74 -10.41
CA VAL A 89 9.74 2.90 -10.21
C VAL A 89 10.97 2.45 -9.43
N ASP A 90 12.15 2.85 -9.90
CA ASP A 90 13.41 2.53 -9.22
C ASP A 90 13.43 3.11 -7.80
N GLN A 91 13.92 2.31 -6.85
CA GLN A 91 14.06 2.68 -5.44
C GLN A 91 14.92 3.94 -5.24
N ALA A 92 15.83 4.28 -6.16
CA ALA A 92 16.58 5.52 -6.14
C ALA A 92 15.66 6.76 -6.18
N ASN A 93 14.47 6.66 -6.77
CA ASN A 93 13.48 7.75 -6.85
C ASN A 93 12.51 7.79 -5.65
N ILE A 94 12.75 6.99 -4.62
CA ILE A 94 11.92 6.94 -3.41
C ILE A 94 12.76 7.41 -2.23
N THR A 95 12.29 8.43 -1.53
CA THR A 95 12.91 8.92 -0.31
C THR A 95 12.12 8.42 0.90
N GLN A 96 12.81 7.98 1.95
CA GLN A 96 12.23 7.58 3.24
C GLN A 96 12.57 8.63 4.29
N SER A 97 11.63 8.93 5.17
CA SER A 97 11.83 9.84 6.30
C SER A 97 11.01 9.42 7.52
N GLY A 98 11.36 9.98 8.68
CA GLY A 98 10.71 9.69 9.97
C GLY A 98 11.27 8.46 10.68
N THR A 99 10.81 8.24 11.91
CA THR A 99 11.24 7.14 12.79
C THR A 99 10.11 6.13 13.06
N GLY A 100 9.05 6.15 12.23
CA GLY A 100 7.94 5.20 12.28
C GLY A 100 6.59 5.83 12.69
N PRO A 101 5.49 5.51 11.97
CA PRO A 101 5.46 4.93 10.62
C PRO A 101 6.21 5.84 9.63
N TYR A 102 6.93 5.24 8.69
CA TYR A 102 7.77 5.98 7.77
C TYR A 102 6.94 6.71 6.72
N THR A 103 7.44 7.87 6.30
CA THR A 103 6.88 8.62 5.18
C THR A 103 7.78 8.46 3.97
N TYR A 104 7.17 8.07 2.87
CA TYR A 104 7.81 7.85 1.58
C TYR A 104 7.38 8.92 0.59
N THR A 105 8.34 9.50 -0.13
CA THR A 105 8.07 10.48 -1.18
C THR A 105 8.79 10.09 -2.46
N SER A 106 8.06 10.11 -3.57
CA SER A 106 8.62 9.97 -4.91
C SER A 106 8.19 11.14 -5.79
N VAL A 107 9.17 11.83 -6.37
CA VAL A 107 8.98 12.91 -7.33
C VAL A 107 9.42 12.39 -8.69
N ILE A 108 8.48 12.27 -9.62
CA ILE A 108 8.71 11.65 -10.92
C ILE A 108 8.45 12.68 -12.01
N SER A 109 9.48 12.97 -12.80
CA SER A 109 9.37 13.91 -13.92
C SER A 109 8.62 13.29 -15.10
N SER A 110 8.01 14.13 -15.94
CA SER A 110 7.38 13.71 -17.19
C SER A 110 8.37 13.07 -18.16
N GLY A 111 9.64 13.49 -18.13
CA GLY A 111 10.71 12.84 -18.91
C GLY A 111 10.87 11.36 -18.53
N LEU A 112 11.02 11.08 -17.23
CA LEU A 112 11.12 9.70 -16.73
C LEU A 112 9.85 8.91 -17.04
N LEU A 113 8.67 9.48 -16.80
CA LEU A 113 7.41 8.82 -17.12
C LEU A 113 7.26 8.52 -18.62
N ASN A 114 7.68 9.42 -19.50
CA ASN A 114 7.63 9.19 -20.94
C ASN A 114 8.61 8.09 -21.36
N THR A 115 9.79 8.00 -20.74
CA THR A 115 10.73 6.89 -20.98
C THR A 115 10.18 5.56 -20.50
N LEU A 116 9.50 5.55 -19.35
CA LEU A 116 8.95 4.32 -18.75
C LEU A 116 7.67 3.85 -19.43
N LEU A 117 6.77 4.76 -19.81
CA LEU A 117 5.39 4.45 -20.19
C LEU A 117 5.06 4.78 -21.65
N GLY A 118 5.99 5.41 -22.38
CA GLY A 118 5.72 5.98 -23.70
C GLY A 118 4.90 7.27 -23.59
N SER A 119 4.02 7.53 -24.56
CA SER A 119 3.19 8.74 -24.53
C SER A 119 2.18 8.69 -23.38
N LEU A 120 2.27 9.68 -22.49
CA LEU A 120 1.31 9.90 -21.39
C LEU A 120 0.11 10.75 -21.81
N LEU A 121 0.14 11.32 -23.02
CA LEU A 121 -0.84 12.29 -23.47
C LEU A 121 -2.22 11.65 -23.64
N GLY A 122 -3.22 12.16 -22.92
CA GLY A 122 -4.57 11.60 -22.90
C GLY A 122 -4.65 10.23 -22.21
N ALA A 123 -3.60 9.82 -21.49
CA ALA A 123 -3.54 8.53 -20.84
C ALA A 123 -3.96 8.61 -19.37
N THR A 124 -4.65 7.55 -18.94
CA THR A 124 -4.99 7.29 -17.55
C THR A 124 -4.14 6.13 -17.07
N ASN A 125 -3.26 6.37 -16.10
CA ASN A 125 -2.32 5.39 -15.59
C ASN A 125 -2.59 5.11 -14.11
N PRO A 126 -2.84 3.85 -13.71
CA PRO A 126 -2.98 3.52 -12.29
C PRO A 126 -1.62 3.66 -11.60
N VAL A 127 -1.59 4.36 -10.48
CA VAL A 127 -0.46 4.44 -9.55
C VAL A 127 -0.74 3.46 -8.43
N LYS A 128 0.18 2.55 -8.16
CA LYS A 128 0.03 1.51 -7.14
C LYS A 128 1.24 1.53 -6.21
N VAL A 129 1.00 1.49 -4.92
CA VAL A 129 2.01 1.27 -3.90
C VAL A 129 1.67 -0.01 -3.13
N ASP A 130 2.61 -0.95 -3.08
CA ASP A 130 2.50 -2.15 -2.25
C ASP A 130 3.77 -2.38 -1.42
N THR A 131 3.59 -3.14 -0.33
CA THR A 131 4.72 -3.67 0.43
C THR A 131 4.98 -5.08 -0.08
N PHE A 132 6.23 -5.43 -0.33
CA PHE A 132 6.62 -6.73 -0.88
C PHE A 132 7.84 -7.32 -0.18
N ALA A 133 8.00 -8.64 -0.24
CA ALA A 133 9.20 -9.34 0.16
C ALA A 133 9.53 -10.47 -0.83
N GLY A 134 10.74 -10.44 -1.40
CA GLY A 134 11.11 -11.37 -2.48
C GLY A 134 10.24 -11.16 -3.74
N THR A 135 9.83 -12.25 -4.38
CA THR A 135 9.07 -12.20 -5.65
C THR A 135 7.60 -12.54 -5.51
N GLN A 136 7.20 -13.22 -4.43
CA GLN A 136 5.86 -13.80 -4.26
C GLN A 136 5.05 -13.16 -3.13
N TRP A 137 5.72 -12.56 -2.13
CA TRP A 137 5.02 -11.98 -0.98
C TRP A 137 4.72 -10.52 -1.24
N VAL A 138 3.43 -10.18 -1.15
CA VAL A 138 2.92 -8.82 -1.24
C VAL A 138 1.91 -8.59 -0.13
N SER A 139 1.76 -7.34 0.30
CA SER A 139 0.72 -6.96 1.25
C SER A 139 -0.67 -7.37 0.72
N PRO A 140 -1.61 -7.79 1.59
CA PRO A 140 -2.95 -8.23 1.16
C PRO A 140 -3.72 -7.17 0.36
N GLY A 141 -3.39 -5.89 0.55
CA GLY A 141 -3.88 -4.79 -0.26
C GLY A 141 -2.74 -3.98 -0.88
N ALA A 142 -3.08 -3.20 -1.89
CA ALA A 142 -2.22 -2.15 -2.44
C ALA A 142 -2.98 -0.82 -2.36
N ALA A 143 -2.26 0.26 -2.06
CA ALA A 143 -2.83 1.59 -2.18
C ALA A 143 -2.80 2.02 -3.65
N THR A 144 -3.92 2.50 -4.16
CA THR A 144 -4.03 2.92 -5.56
C THR A 144 -4.53 4.36 -5.67
N ARG A 145 -4.01 5.03 -6.70
CA ARG A 145 -4.47 6.32 -7.24
C ARG A 145 -4.46 6.23 -8.76
N THR A 146 -5.05 7.20 -9.41
CA THR A 146 -5.16 7.28 -10.86
C THR A 146 -4.53 8.57 -11.32
N LEU A 147 -3.44 8.48 -12.09
CA LEU A 147 -2.82 9.61 -12.74
C LEU A 147 -3.47 9.81 -14.11
N SER A 148 -4.13 10.94 -14.30
CA SER A 148 -4.70 11.37 -15.58
C SER A 148 -3.91 12.56 -16.11
N VAL A 149 -3.44 12.47 -17.36
CA VAL A 149 -2.73 13.56 -18.05
C VAL A 149 -3.57 14.00 -19.24
N GLY A 150 -4.08 15.23 -19.19
CA GLY A 150 -5.04 15.74 -20.15
C GLY A 150 -4.39 16.32 -21.42
N GLY A 151 -5.10 16.20 -22.57
CA GLY A 151 -4.82 16.96 -23.79
C GLY A 151 -3.65 16.50 -24.66
N LEU A 152 -3.65 16.98 -25.91
CA LEU A 152 -2.53 16.85 -26.85
C LEU A 152 -1.46 17.86 -26.39
N LEU A 153 -0.29 17.36 -25.96
CA LEU A 153 0.83 18.12 -25.33
C LEU A 153 0.67 18.47 -23.84
N GLY A 154 -0.24 17.83 -23.11
CA GLY A 154 -0.49 18.22 -21.71
C GLY A 154 -1.24 19.56 -21.61
N LEU A 155 -1.71 20.08 -22.74
CA LEU A 155 -2.40 21.36 -22.89
C LEU A 155 -3.87 21.08 -23.23
N GLY A 156 -4.78 21.65 -22.45
CA GLY A 156 -6.22 21.59 -22.74
C GLY A 156 -6.99 20.44 -22.08
N GLY A 157 -6.45 19.78 -21.07
CA GLY A 157 -7.21 18.89 -20.19
C GLY A 157 -6.70 18.95 -18.74
N ASN A 158 -7.55 18.58 -17.77
CA ASN A 158 -7.15 18.60 -16.36
C ASN A 158 -6.17 17.46 -16.08
N ASN A 159 -4.95 17.82 -15.66
CA ASN A 159 -4.00 16.88 -15.09
C ASN A 159 -4.42 16.60 -13.64
N THR A 160 -4.66 15.34 -13.28
CA THR A 160 -5.10 14.98 -11.94
C THR A 160 -4.40 13.72 -11.45
N CYS A 161 -4.26 13.59 -10.13
CA CYS A 161 -3.90 12.32 -9.51
C CYS A 161 -4.82 12.05 -8.33
N THR A 162 -5.71 11.05 -8.45
CA THR A 162 -6.81 10.79 -7.51
C THR A 162 -7.09 9.31 -7.32
#